data_AF-A0A923WHR3-F1
#
_entry.id   AF-A0A923WHR3-F1
#
_cell.length_a   1.000
_cell.length_b   1.000
_cell.length_c   1.000
_cell.angle_alpha   90.00
_cell.angle_beta   90.00
_cell.angle_gamma   90.00
#
_symmetry.space_group_name_H-M   'P 1'
#
loop_
_entity.id
_entity.type
_entity.pdbx_description
1 polymer ?
#
loop_
_entity_poly.entity_id
_entity_poly.type
_entity_poly.pdbx_seq_one_letter_code
_entity_poly.pdbx_strand_id
1 'polypeptide(L)'
;RDEEGSASRKVEFTLRSKNKAPTIELRLEGADMLSARLDGKVVTDKTARFWSMSLHGTGDSLHRFELALSPGSIARIHIAERIPGLPGNAGGARPAHTPLTETTLATDMLVLR
;
A
#
# COMPACT_ATOMS: atom_id res chain seq x y z
N ARG A 1 -26.08 -13.79 25.19
CA ARG A 1 -25.82 -12.65 24.27
C ARG A 1 -24.91 -13.24 23.23
N ASP A 2 -25.48 -13.57 22.09
CA ASP A 2 -24.97 -14.55 21.15
C ASP A 2 -23.62 -14.11 20.55
N GLU A 3 -22.57 -14.86 20.88
CA GLU A 3 -21.33 -14.93 20.11
C GLU A 3 -21.59 -15.87 18.94
N GLU A 4 -21.68 -15.31 17.73
CA GLU A 4 -21.09 -15.83 16.47
C GLU A 4 -21.64 -14.94 15.33
N GLY A 5 -20.79 -14.11 14.72
CA GLY A 5 -21.26 -13.17 13.70
C GLY A 5 -20.21 -12.74 12.69
N SER A 6 -19.23 -13.62 12.47
CA SER A 6 -18.17 -13.63 11.46
C SER A 6 -16.76 -13.42 12.01
N ALA A 7 -15.98 -14.50 12.02
CA ALA A 7 -14.55 -14.43 12.27
C ALA A 7 -13.90 -13.43 11.31
N SER A 8 -13.17 -12.44 11.85
CA SER A 8 -12.39 -11.49 11.06
C SER A 8 -11.45 -12.25 10.12
N ARG A 9 -11.36 -11.81 8.87
CA ARG A 9 -10.43 -12.40 7.91
C ARG A 9 -9.02 -11.86 8.16
N LYS A 10 -8.09 -12.74 8.54
CA LYS A 10 -6.67 -12.39 8.66
C LYS A 10 -5.98 -12.52 7.31
N VAL A 11 -5.20 -11.51 6.94
CA VAL A 11 -4.44 -11.46 5.70
C VAL A 11 -3.02 -11.07 6.02
N GLU A 12 -2.07 -11.80 5.44
CA GLU A 12 -0.65 -11.51 5.55
C GLU A 12 -0.03 -11.45 4.16
N PHE A 13 0.77 -10.42 3.89
CA PHE A 13 1.52 -10.31 2.66
C PHE A 13 2.81 -9.52 2.90
N THR A 14 3.75 -9.67 1.98
CA THR A 14 4.96 -8.86 1.96
C THR A 14 4.96 -7.93 0.76
N LEU A 15 5.57 -6.76 0.93
CA LEU A 15 5.68 -5.74 -0.11
C LEU A 15 7.13 -5.28 -0.20
N ARG A 16 7.67 -5.26 -1.40
CA ARG A 16 8.96 -4.65 -1.73
C ARG A 16 8.77 -3.81 -2.98
N SER A 17 9.21 -2.55 -2.94
CA SER A 17 9.13 -1.70 -4.13
C SER A 17 10.08 -2.21 -5.20
N LYS A 18 9.57 -2.40 -6.41
CA LYS A 18 10.41 -2.78 -7.56
C LYS A 18 11.29 -1.60 -8.01
N ASN A 19 10.78 -0.38 -7.90
CA ASN A 19 11.43 0.82 -8.39
C ASN A 19 12.27 1.54 -7.32
N LYS A 20 12.41 0.93 -6.13
CA LYS A 20 13.01 1.55 -4.95
C LYS A 20 12.39 2.92 -4.64
N ALA A 21 11.07 3.00 -4.83
CA ALA A 21 10.32 4.24 -4.69
C ALA A 21 10.46 4.79 -3.26
N PRO A 22 10.69 6.10 -3.10
CA PRO A 22 10.77 6.72 -1.78
C PRO A 22 9.42 6.76 -1.06
N THR A 23 8.31 6.60 -1.79
CA THR A 23 6.97 6.57 -1.22
C THR A 23 6.11 5.53 -1.91
N ILE A 24 5.40 4.74 -1.12
CA ILE A 24 4.38 3.79 -1.58
C ILE A 24 3.07 4.11 -0.87
N GLU A 25 2.00 4.28 -1.63
CA GLU A 25 0.65 4.46 -1.11
C GLU A 25 -0.11 3.14 -1.23
N LEU A 26 -0.77 2.73 -0.15
CA LEU A 26 -1.67 1.60 -0.10
C LEU A 26 -3.09 2.09 0.17
N ARG A 27 -4.08 1.53 -0.52
CA ARG A 27 -5.50 1.75 -0.23
C ARG A 27 -6.24 0.42 -0.21
N LEU A 28 -7.05 0.22 0.82
CA LEU A 28 -7.96 -0.91 0.93
C LEU A 28 -9.33 -0.52 0.35
N GLU A 29 -9.89 -1.38 -0.48
CA GLU A 29 -11.26 -1.29 -0.99
C GLU A 29 -11.99 -2.63 -0.85
N GLY A 30 -13.31 -2.57 -0.69
CA GLY A 30 -14.17 -3.76 -0.67
C GLY A 30 -14.25 -4.49 0.68
N ALA A 31 -13.55 -4.04 1.72
CA ALA A 31 -13.72 -4.53 3.09
C ALA A 31 -13.37 -3.44 4.10
N ASP A 32 -13.92 -3.53 5.31
CA ASP A 32 -13.53 -2.69 6.42
C ASP A 32 -12.22 -3.22 7.02
N MET A 33 -11.26 -2.32 7.25
CA MET A 33 -10.09 -2.64 8.05
C MET A 33 -10.51 -2.73 9.52
N LEU A 34 -10.08 -3.76 10.24
CA LEU A 34 -10.31 -3.91 11.68
C LEU A 34 -9.04 -3.63 12.49
N SER A 35 -7.89 -4.10 11.99
CA SER A 35 -6.57 -3.78 12.54
C SER A 35 -5.50 -3.97 11.48
N ALA A 36 -4.38 -3.28 11.62
CA ALA A 36 -3.22 -3.41 10.75
C ALA A 36 -1.93 -3.38 11.56
N ARG A 37 -0.99 -4.25 11.18
CA ARG A 37 0.40 -4.23 11.64
C ARG A 37 1.35 -4.17 10.45
N LEU A 38 2.46 -3.47 10.66
CA LEU A 38 3.57 -3.33 9.74
C LEU A 38 4.85 -3.73 10.48
N ASP A 39 5.54 -4.74 9.97
CA ASP A 39 6.78 -5.25 10.55
C ASP A 39 6.63 -5.56 12.06
N GLY A 40 5.48 -6.15 12.43
CA GLY A 40 5.11 -6.48 13.82
C GLY A 40 4.62 -5.30 14.67
N LYS A 41 4.70 -4.06 14.18
CA LYS A 41 4.22 -2.86 14.89
C LYS A 41 2.77 -2.56 14.55
N VAL A 42 1.96 -2.24 15.55
CA VAL A 42 0.57 -1.82 15.34
C VAL A 42 0.55 -0.47 14.62
N VAL A 43 -0.06 -0.43 13.43
CA VAL A 43 -0.35 0.80 12.69
C VAL A 43 -1.71 1.33 13.12
N THR A 44 -2.70 0.45 13.25
CA THR A 44 -4.02 0.77 13.78
C THR A 44 -4.69 -0.46 14.37
N ASP A 45 -5.48 -0.25 15.41
CA ASP A 45 -6.37 -1.21 16.05
C ASP A 45 -7.84 -0.79 15.95
N LYS A 46 -8.13 0.20 15.09
CA LYS A 46 -9.46 0.78 14.90
C LYS A 46 -10.09 0.30 13.61
N THR A 47 -11.41 0.12 13.67
CA THR A 47 -12.21 -0.15 12.49
C THR A 47 -12.25 1.07 11.56
N ALA A 48 -11.96 0.87 10.28
CA ALA A 48 -12.02 1.90 9.26
C ALA A 48 -12.61 1.34 7.95
N ARG A 49 -13.72 1.92 7.50
CA ARG A 49 -14.37 1.60 6.22
C ARG A 49 -13.57 2.06 5.01
N PHE A 50 -12.79 3.12 5.17
CA PHE A 50 -11.84 3.62 4.19
C PHE A 50 -10.49 3.65 4.86
N TRP A 51 -9.58 2.80 4.40
CA TRP A 51 -8.22 2.78 4.90
C TRP A 51 -7.23 3.04 3.77
N SER A 52 -6.28 3.93 4.06
CA SER A 52 -5.13 4.17 3.24
C SER A 52 -3.92 4.43 4.12
N MET A 53 -2.74 4.11 3.61
CA MET A 53 -1.47 4.37 4.29
C MET A 53 -0.40 4.76 3.29
N SER A 54 0.44 5.71 3.66
CA SER A 54 1.64 6.06 2.91
C SER A 54 2.87 5.55 3.68
N LEU A 55 3.67 4.73 3.02
CA LEU A 55 4.99 4.36 3.47
C LEU A 55 6.00 5.34 2.87
N HIS A 56 6.85 5.92 3.72
CA HIS A 56 7.93 6.79 3.30
C HIS A 56 9.28 6.16 3.61
N GLY A 57 10.31 6.47 2.82
CA GLY A 57 11.65 5.93 3.03
C GLY A 57 11.77 4.43 2.79
N THR A 58 10.83 3.85 2.02
CA THR A 58 10.76 2.42 1.69
C THR A 58 12.01 1.90 1.01
N GLY A 59 12.48 2.60 -0.03
CA GLY A 59 13.64 2.17 -0.81
C GLY A 59 13.49 0.71 -1.28
N ASP A 60 14.49 -0.14 -0.98
CA ASP A 60 14.52 -1.57 -1.34
C ASP A 60 14.09 -2.50 -0.18
N SER A 61 13.45 -1.95 0.85
CA SER A 61 13.09 -2.70 2.04
C SER A 61 11.91 -3.65 1.78
N LEU A 62 11.95 -4.83 2.40
CA LEU A 62 10.83 -5.76 2.42
C LEU A 62 9.99 -5.48 3.68
N HIS A 63 8.72 -5.15 3.47
CA HIS A 63 7.78 -4.87 4.54
C HIS A 63 6.76 -6.00 4.67
N ARG A 64 6.50 -6.44 5.90
CA ARG A 64 5.49 -7.45 6.22
C ARG A 64 4.24 -6.78 6.77
N PHE A 65 3.11 -7.08 6.15
CA PHE A 65 1.81 -6.57 6.50
C PHE A 65 0.96 -7.67 7.11
N GLU A 66 0.31 -7.37 8.24
CA GLU A 66 -0.71 -8.21 8.84
C GLU A 66 -1.99 -7.38 8.99
N LEU A 67 -3.04 -7.74 8.26
CA LEU A 67 -4.33 -7.05 8.28
C LEU A 67 -5.41 -7.98 8.82
N ALA A 68 -6.30 -7.43 9.65
CA ALA A 68 -7.58 -8.05 9.96
C ALA A 68 -8.68 -7.27 9.25
N LEU A 69 -9.48 -7.96 8.43
CA LEU A 69 -10.53 -7.37 7.59
C LEU A 69 -11.90 -7.90 8.00
N SER A 70 -12.94 -7.12 7.69
CA SER A 70 -14.31 -7.59 7.78
C SER A 70 -14.52 -8.82 6.88
N PRO A 71 -15.35 -9.78 7.31
CA PRO A 71 -15.74 -10.95 6.52
C PRO A 71 -16.53 -10.60 5.24
N GLY A 72 -16.70 -11.58 4.35
CA GLY A 72 -17.82 -11.60 3.41
C GLY A 72 -17.70 -10.76 2.15
N SER A 73 -16.54 -10.18 1.85
CA SER A 73 -16.31 -9.43 0.62
C SER A 73 -14.90 -9.60 0.06
N ILE A 74 -14.78 -9.49 -1.27
CA ILE A 74 -13.48 -9.47 -1.95
C ILE A 74 -12.83 -8.13 -1.64
N ALA A 75 -11.73 -8.17 -0.90
CA ALA A 75 -10.92 -6.99 -0.62
C ALA A 75 -9.85 -6.80 -1.70
N ARG A 76 -9.55 -5.54 -2.02
CA ARG A 76 -8.51 -5.15 -2.96
C ARG A 76 -7.57 -4.18 -2.28
N ILE A 77 -6.28 -4.44 -2.35
CA ILE A 77 -5.25 -3.50 -1.93
C ILE A 77 -4.67 -2.88 -3.19
N HIS A 78 -4.97 -1.62 -3.41
CA HIS A 78 -4.32 -0.80 -4.44
C HIS A 78 -2.98 -0.34 -3.90
N ILE A 79 -1.95 -0.46 -4.73
CA ILE A 79 -0.57 -0.11 -4.40
C ILE A 79 -0.11 0.88 -5.45
N ALA A 80 0.37 2.05 -5.03
CA ALA A 80 0.92 3.06 -5.91
C ALA A 80 2.31 3.48 -5.44
N GLU A 81 3.32 3.25 -6.27
CA GLU A 81 4.69 3.71 -6.05
C GLU A 81 4.86 5.10 -6.67
N ARG A 82 5.33 6.07 -5.87
CA ARG A 82 5.68 7.42 -6.34
C ARG A 82 7.17 7.49 -6.62
N ILE A 83 7.53 7.57 -7.88
CA ILE A 83 8.93 7.56 -8.34
C ILE A 83 9.29 8.98 -8.81
N PRO A 84 10.25 9.66 -8.15
CA PRO A 84 10.76 10.93 -8.63
C PRO A 84 11.51 10.75 -9.95
N GLY A 85 11.20 11.56 -10.95
CA GLY A 85 11.81 11.49 -12.28
C GLY A 85 10.86 10.96 -13.36
N LEU A 86 11.22 11.31 -14.59
CA LEU A 86 10.43 11.27 -15.82
C LEU A 86 10.62 9.92 -16.56
N PRO A 87 9.56 9.33 -17.18
CA PRO A 87 9.62 8.06 -17.90
C PRO A 87 10.67 8.06 -19.04
N GLY A 88 11.32 6.91 -19.23
CA GLY A 88 12.52 6.70 -20.07
C GLY A 88 12.39 6.93 -21.58
N ASN A 89 11.30 7.54 -22.04
CA ASN A 89 11.06 7.82 -23.45
C ASN A 89 11.47 9.27 -23.83
N ALA A 90 11.78 10.11 -22.85
CA ALA A 90 12.27 11.47 -23.07
C ALA A 90 13.80 11.47 -23.24
N GLY A 91 14.27 10.89 -24.36
CA GLY A 91 15.65 11.05 -24.79
C GLY A 91 15.92 12.50 -25.17
N GLY A 92 16.51 13.27 -24.26
CA GLY A 92 16.96 14.64 -24.52
C GLY A 92 17.82 15.13 -23.35
N ALA A 93 19.04 15.56 -23.66
CA ALA A 93 20.07 15.97 -22.69
C ALA A 93 19.52 16.84 -21.55
N ARG A 94 19.83 16.45 -20.30
CA ARG A 94 19.36 17.12 -19.08
C ARG A 94 20.12 18.44 -18.85
N PRO A 95 19.44 19.60 -18.76
CA PRO A 95 20.03 20.81 -18.16
C PRO A 95 19.99 20.70 -16.63
N ALA A 96 21.03 21.19 -15.96
CA ALA A 96 21.30 21.00 -14.53
C ALA A 96 20.31 21.69 -13.55
N HIS A 97 19.19 22.25 -14.00
CA HIS A 97 18.34 23.14 -13.18
C HIS A 97 16.82 22.97 -13.34
N THR A 98 16.30 21.83 -13.78
CA THR A 98 14.84 21.60 -13.79
C THR A 98 14.32 21.17 -12.42
N PRO A 99 13.26 21.81 -11.89
CA PRO A 99 12.61 21.39 -10.65
C PRO A 99 12.06 19.97 -10.77
N LEU A 100 12.02 19.25 -9.64
CA LEU A 100 11.59 17.84 -9.45
C LEU A 100 10.09 17.60 -9.76
N THR A 101 9.55 18.17 -10.83
CA THR A 101 8.11 18.25 -11.08
C THR A 101 7.52 17.02 -11.74
N GLU A 102 8.33 16.05 -12.13
CA GLU A 102 7.86 14.89 -12.88
C GLU A 102 7.90 13.65 -11.99
N THR A 103 6.72 13.22 -11.54
CA THR A 103 6.54 12.02 -10.73
C THR A 103 5.90 10.94 -11.59
N THR A 104 6.59 9.81 -11.74
CA THR A 104 6.00 8.62 -12.35
C THR A 104 5.23 7.84 -11.27
N LEU A 105 4.01 7.41 -11.60
CA LEU A 105 3.20 6.52 -10.76
C LEU A 105 3.22 5.12 -11.36
N ALA A 106 3.72 4.15 -10.59
CA ALA A 106 3.57 2.73 -10.91
C ALA A 106 2.50 2.13 -9.99
N THR A 107 1.47 1.53 -10.58
CA THR A 107 0.32 1.00 -9.83
C THR A 107 0.20 -0.50 -9.95
N ASP A 108 -0.17 -1.16 -8.86
CA ASP A 108 -0.47 -2.59 -8.81
C ASP A 108 -1.68 -2.85 -7.90
N MET A 109 -2.26 -4.05 -7.96
CA MET A 109 -3.41 -4.46 -7.17
C MET A 109 -3.27 -5.89 -6.65
N LEU A 110 -3.36 -6.04 -5.33
CA LEU A 110 -3.50 -7.34 -4.67
C LEU A 110 -4.97 -7.64 -4.38
N VAL A 111 -5.48 -8.72 -4.96
CA VAL A 111 -6.86 -9.19 -4.72
C VAL A 111 -6.87 -10.26 -3.64
N LEU A 112 -7.65 -10.01 -2.59
CA LEU A 112 -7.80 -10.87 -1.43
C LEU A 112 -9.16 -11.57 -1.52
N ARG A 113 -9.17 -12.88 -1.74
CA ARG A 113 -10.39 -13.72 -1.82
C ARG A 113 -10.66 -14.51 -0.56
#